data_AF-A0A538G7Z3-F1
#
_entry.id   AF-A0A538G7Z3-F1
#
_cell.length_a   1.000
_cell.length_b   1.000
_cell.length_c   1.000
_cell.angle_alpha   90.00
_cell.angle_beta   90.00
_cell.angle_gamma   90.00
#
_symmetry.space_group_name_H-M   'P 1'
#
loop_
_entity.id
_entity.type
_entity.pdbx_description
1 polymer ?
#
loop_
_entity_poly.entity_id
_entity_poly.type
_entity_poly.pdbx_seq_one_letter_code
_entity_poly.pdbx_strand_id
1 'polypeptide(L)'
;MPRGRKPSTSRELPPPLPPERRTVGQAVAEAVRLYGARFAKALPLGLVVATANQLTVGRGRPAVTLVLLLAAPAFTLAFAYATRLTLEVRTPPRSWLVALVVGTLAFVPAALLFPWFALASVLWLALVGLSVPAAVVEGSGLMASFRRGVELARAGYLHAAGAFVTFAVLFALTRTALALVLRSQADNTVRTAIFLADTIVAPLLFLGAVIVYVDLDARLRSRGERGKERDADVPDAHDAHREGRPDAAREPGPVA
;
A
#
# COMPACT_ATOMS: atom_id res chain seq x y z
N MET A 1 21.03 38.85 31.60
CA MET A 1 20.69 37.47 31.98
C MET A 1 20.60 36.60 30.74
N PRO A 2 21.50 35.62 30.53
CA PRO A 2 21.44 34.74 29.37
C PRO A 2 20.37 33.66 29.57
N ARG A 3 19.39 33.59 28.66
CA ARG A 3 18.37 32.53 28.64
C ARG A 3 19.04 31.19 28.29
N GLY A 4 19.10 30.27 29.25
CA GLY A 4 19.52 28.90 29.04
C GLY A 4 18.64 28.24 27.98
N ARG A 5 19.24 27.84 26.85
CA ARG A 5 18.59 27.06 25.81
C ARG A 5 18.35 25.66 26.38
N LYS A 6 17.12 25.33 26.76
CA LYS A 6 16.76 23.95 27.15
C LYS A 6 17.09 23.03 25.97
N PRO A 7 17.88 21.96 26.16
CA PRO A 7 18.07 20.95 25.13
C PRO A 7 16.69 20.39 24.80
N SER A 8 16.33 20.36 23.51
CA SER A 8 15.11 19.70 23.06
C SER A 8 15.27 18.22 23.38
N THR A 9 14.62 17.78 24.45
CA THR A 9 14.39 16.35 24.68
C THR A 9 13.49 15.89 23.54
N SER A 10 14.10 15.31 22.50
CA SER A 10 13.39 14.56 21.48
C SER A 10 12.62 13.48 22.22
N ARG A 11 11.34 13.74 22.49
CA ARG A 11 10.45 12.80 23.16
C ARG A 11 10.36 11.59 22.24
N GLU A 12 11.03 10.51 22.62
CA GLU A 12 11.07 9.27 21.87
C GLU A 12 9.61 8.81 21.72
N LEU A 13 9.12 8.87 20.48
CA LEU A 13 7.74 8.49 20.19
C LEU A 13 7.60 6.99 20.44
N PRO A 14 6.44 6.54 20.97
CA PRO A 14 6.22 5.11 21.14
C PRO A 14 6.42 4.38 19.81
N PRO A 15 7.00 3.17 19.84
CA PRO A 15 7.29 2.42 18.62
C PRO A 15 5.99 2.20 17.83
N PRO A 16 6.05 2.21 16.49
CA PRO A 16 4.88 1.97 15.66
C PRO A 16 4.27 0.59 15.97
N LEU A 17 2.94 0.47 15.84
CA LEU A 17 2.29 -0.83 16.01
C LEU A 17 2.86 -1.85 15.02
N PRO A 18 2.87 -3.14 15.40
CA PRO A 18 3.26 -4.20 14.48
C PRO A 18 2.39 -4.16 13.21
N PRO A 19 2.94 -4.52 12.03
CA PRO A 19 2.23 -4.43 10.75
C PRO A 19 0.83 -5.08 10.76
N GLU A 20 0.69 -6.18 11.49
CA GLU A 20 -0.56 -6.93 11.60
C GLU A 20 -1.72 -6.15 12.29
N ARG A 21 -1.39 -5.13 13.08
CA ARG A 21 -2.36 -4.28 13.81
C ARG A 21 -2.33 -2.83 13.38
N ARG A 22 -1.46 -2.46 12.44
CA ARG A 22 -1.26 -1.09 11.99
C ARG A 22 -2.56 -0.50 11.46
N THR A 23 -2.91 0.70 11.90
CA THR A 23 -4.07 1.43 11.38
C THR A 23 -3.72 2.13 10.07
N VAL A 24 -4.73 2.53 9.29
CA VAL A 24 -4.50 3.28 8.05
C VAL A 24 -3.69 4.57 8.30
N GLY A 25 -4.00 5.28 9.39
CA GLY A 25 -3.25 6.50 9.76
C GLY A 25 -1.78 6.23 10.06
N GLN A 26 -1.47 5.11 10.71
CA GLN A 26 -0.07 4.71 10.93
C GLN A 26 0.61 4.25 9.64
N ALA A 27 -0.10 3.59 8.72
CA ALA A 27 0.45 3.25 7.41
C ALA A 27 0.82 4.52 6.61
N VAL A 28 0.01 5.58 6.71
CA VAL A 28 0.33 6.89 6.12
C VAL A 28 1.57 7.49 6.79
N ALA A 29 1.64 7.49 8.13
CA ALA A 29 2.81 8.01 8.84
C ALA A 29 4.10 7.26 8.49
N GLU A 30 4.03 5.94 8.36
CA GLU A 30 5.14 5.08 7.91
C GLU A 30 5.57 5.41 6.48
N ALA A 31 4.61 5.58 5.56
CA ALA A 31 4.88 5.98 4.18
C ALA A 31 5.56 7.36 4.10
N VAL A 32 5.10 8.33 4.90
CA VAL A 32 5.71 9.66 4.99
C VAL A 32 7.12 9.60 5.57
N ARG A 33 7.34 8.81 6.64
CA ARG A 33 8.67 8.62 7.24
C ARG A 33 9.63 7.99 6.24
N LEU A 34 9.19 6.94 5.55
CA LEU A 34 9.97 6.28 4.51
C LEU A 34 10.29 7.22 3.34
N TYR A 35 9.30 8.01 2.92
CA TYR A 35 9.48 8.98 1.85
C TYR A 35 10.53 10.03 2.23
N GLY A 36 10.45 10.59 3.44
CA GLY A 36 11.47 11.54 3.94
C GLY A 36 12.87 10.92 3.99
N ALA A 37 12.99 9.67 4.44
CA ALA A 37 14.26 8.96 4.52
C ALA A 37 14.87 8.63 3.14
N ARG A 38 14.05 8.50 2.10
CA ARG A 38 14.47 8.07 0.74
C ARG A 38 14.07 9.07 -0.34
N PHE A 39 13.91 10.35 0.00
CA PHE A 39 13.32 11.37 -0.86
C PHE A 39 13.86 11.35 -2.29
N ALA A 40 15.19 11.49 -2.45
CA ALA A 40 15.82 11.53 -3.77
C ALA A 40 15.61 10.24 -4.58
N LYS A 41 15.62 9.07 -3.92
CA LYS A 41 15.40 7.77 -4.57
C LYS A 41 13.93 7.56 -4.94
N ALA A 42 13.00 8.23 -4.25
CA ALA A 42 11.57 8.10 -4.47
C ALA A 42 11.04 9.08 -5.54
N LEU A 43 11.73 10.19 -5.83
CA LEU A 43 11.33 11.19 -6.84
C LEU A 43 10.99 10.61 -8.24
N PRO A 44 11.72 9.61 -8.78
CA PRO A 44 11.35 9.01 -10.08
C PRO A 44 9.94 8.43 -10.12
N LEU A 45 9.40 7.99 -8.97
CA LEU A 45 8.02 7.51 -8.85
C LEU A 45 7.02 8.62 -9.18
N GLY A 46 7.32 9.84 -8.72
CA GLY A 46 6.47 11.00 -8.96
C GLY A 46 6.54 11.48 -10.40
N LEU A 47 7.70 11.36 -11.05
CA LEU A 47 7.86 11.76 -12.45
C LEU A 47 6.93 10.98 -13.39
N VAL A 48 6.70 9.69 -13.12
CA VAL A 48 5.76 8.86 -13.90
C VAL A 48 4.34 9.44 -13.84
N VAL A 49 3.87 9.78 -12.63
CA VAL A 49 2.54 10.36 -12.43
C VAL A 49 2.45 11.75 -13.03
N ALA A 50 3.44 12.60 -12.80
CA ALA A 50 3.49 13.96 -13.30
C ALA A 50 3.48 14.00 -14.84
N THR A 51 4.24 13.11 -15.48
CA THR A 51 4.28 12.99 -16.95
C THR A 51 2.94 12.51 -17.50
N ALA A 52 2.37 11.45 -16.91
CA ALA A 52 1.03 10.98 -17.30
C ALA A 52 -0.01 12.08 -17.15
N ASN A 53 0.02 12.84 -16.04
CA ASN A 53 -0.92 13.93 -15.80
C ASN A 53 -0.74 15.09 -16.80
N GLN A 54 0.49 15.48 -17.16
CA GLN A 54 0.70 16.50 -18.21
C GLN A 54 0.11 16.08 -19.56
N LEU A 55 0.13 14.78 -19.85
CA LEU A 55 -0.50 14.22 -21.04
C LEU A 55 -2.03 14.10 -20.92
N THR A 56 -2.65 14.27 -19.76
CA THR A 56 -4.11 14.22 -19.63
C THR A 56 -4.76 15.60 -19.53
N VAL A 57 -4.01 16.63 -19.14
CA VAL A 57 -4.53 18.01 -18.98
C VAL A 57 -5.19 18.52 -20.27
N GLY A 58 -6.45 18.95 -20.15
CA GLY A 58 -7.23 19.52 -21.25
C GLY A 58 -7.74 18.49 -22.27
N ARG A 59 -7.55 17.19 -22.04
CA ARG A 59 -8.02 16.13 -22.93
C ARG A 59 -9.38 15.58 -22.51
N GLY A 60 -10.17 15.13 -23.49
CA GLY A 60 -11.42 14.42 -23.24
C GLY A 60 -11.19 13.03 -22.65
N ARG A 61 -12.22 12.47 -22.01
CA ARG A 61 -12.19 11.15 -21.34
C ARG A 61 -11.53 10.02 -22.16
N PRO A 62 -11.86 9.79 -23.45
CA PRO A 62 -11.24 8.68 -24.21
C PRO A 62 -9.73 8.88 -24.42
N ALA A 63 -9.29 10.12 -24.61
CA ALA A 63 -7.86 10.42 -24.73
C ALA A 63 -7.12 10.23 -23.40
N VAL A 64 -7.76 10.57 -22.27
CA VAL A 64 -7.23 10.26 -20.93
C VAL A 64 -7.10 8.74 -20.75
N THR A 65 -8.11 7.96 -21.12
CA THR A 65 -8.05 6.49 -21.07
C THR A 65 -6.87 5.95 -21.87
N LEU A 66 -6.69 6.42 -23.12
CA LEU A 66 -5.59 5.97 -23.97
C LEU A 66 -4.23 6.29 -23.34
N VAL A 67 -4.05 7.50 -22.80
CA VAL A 67 -2.82 7.88 -22.10
C VAL A 67 -2.55 6.98 -20.90
N LEU A 68 -3.56 6.67 -20.08
CA LEU A 68 -3.41 5.79 -18.92
C LEU A 68 -3.11 4.34 -19.30
N LEU A 69 -3.71 3.83 -20.38
CA LEU A 69 -3.41 2.50 -20.91
C LEU A 69 -1.96 2.41 -21.39
N LEU A 70 -1.48 3.42 -22.13
CA LEU A 70 -0.09 3.49 -22.58
C LEU A 70 0.90 3.70 -21.43
N ALA A 71 0.48 4.38 -20.36
CA ALA A 71 1.30 4.61 -19.17
C ALA A 71 1.28 3.43 -18.17
N ALA A 72 0.36 2.47 -18.30
CA ALA A 72 0.22 1.33 -17.38
C ALA A 72 1.52 0.54 -17.13
N PRO A 73 2.37 0.27 -18.15
CA PRO A 73 3.68 -0.34 -17.94
C PRO A 73 4.60 0.52 -17.07
N ALA A 74 4.60 1.85 -17.28
CA ALA A 74 5.42 2.78 -16.50
C ALA A 74 4.94 2.87 -15.04
N PHE A 75 3.63 2.92 -14.80
CA PHE A 75 3.05 2.86 -13.45
C PHE A 75 3.41 1.55 -12.74
N THR A 76 3.41 0.43 -13.48
CA THR A 76 3.78 -0.88 -12.96
C THR A 76 5.26 -0.93 -12.57
N LEU A 77 6.16 -0.43 -13.43
CA LEU A 77 7.58 -0.36 -13.12
C LEU A 77 7.87 0.56 -11.93
N ALA A 78 7.16 1.69 -11.82
CA ALA A 78 7.24 2.56 -10.66
C ALA A 78 6.81 1.80 -9.39
N PHE A 79 5.72 1.05 -9.44
CA PHE A 79 5.28 0.29 -8.29
C PHE A 79 6.25 -0.82 -7.90
N ALA A 80 6.79 -1.57 -8.87
CA ALA A 80 7.81 -2.58 -8.64
C ALA A 80 9.11 -1.98 -8.07
N TYR A 81 9.52 -0.82 -8.58
CA TYR A 81 10.64 -0.05 -8.04
C TYR A 81 10.38 0.41 -6.61
N ALA A 82 9.18 0.91 -6.30
CA ALA A 82 8.79 1.26 -4.95
C ALA A 82 8.84 0.04 -4.02
N THR A 83 8.41 -1.15 -4.46
CA THR A 83 8.53 -2.38 -3.67
C THR A 83 9.98 -2.68 -3.32
N ARG A 84 10.87 -2.64 -4.32
CA ARG A 84 12.30 -2.83 -4.10
C ARG A 84 12.91 -1.77 -3.19
N LEU A 85 12.50 -0.51 -3.34
CA LEU A 85 12.97 0.60 -2.54
C LEU A 85 12.53 0.49 -1.08
N THR A 86 11.31 0.03 -0.82
CA THR A 86 10.76 -0.11 0.53
C THR A 86 11.30 -1.34 1.26
N LEU A 87 11.38 -2.48 0.57
CA LEU A 87 11.71 -3.78 1.19
C LEU A 87 13.18 -4.17 1.05
N GLU A 88 13.97 -3.41 0.29
CA GLU A 88 15.40 -3.64 0.05
C GLU A 88 15.74 -5.04 -0.49
N VAL A 89 14.79 -5.66 -1.17
CA VAL A 89 14.93 -6.99 -1.74
C VAL A 89 15.77 -6.98 -3.01
N ARG A 90 16.51 -8.07 -3.25
CA ARG A 90 17.17 -8.32 -4.54
C ARG A 90 16.18 -9.01 -5.48
N THR A 91 15.72 -8.28 -6.49
CA THR A 91 14.73 -8.79 -7.45
C THR A 91 15.43 -9.35 -8.69
N PRO A 92 15.22 -10.64 -9.04
CA PRO A 92 15.78 -11.21 -10.26
C PRO A 92 15.10 -10.62 -11.51
N PRO A 93 15.76 -10.64 -12.69
CA PRO A 93 15.23 -10.01 -13.91
C PRO A 93 13.90 -10.64 -14.37
N ARG A 94 13.71 -11.95 -14.15
CA ARG A 94 12.45 -12.63 -14.44
C ARG A 94 11.28 -12.08 -13.62
N SER A 95 11.49 -11.77 -12.35
CA SER A 95 10.46 -11.18 -11.49
C SER A 95 10.06 -9.77 -11.94
N TRP A 96 10.99 -8.99 -12.49
CA TRP A 96 10.65 -7.71 -13.12
C TRP A 96 9.71 -7.89 -14.31
N LEU A 97 9.98 -8.87 -15.18
CA LEU A 97 9.12 -9.15 -16.31
C LEU A 97 7.74 -9.64 -15.87
N VAL A 98 7.67 -10.54 -14.88
CA VAL A 98 6.40 -11.01 -14.30
C VAL A 98 5.63 -9.85 -13.68
N ALA A 99 6.28 -9.03 -12.87
CA ALA A 99 5.67 -7.86 -12.25
C ALA A 99 5.14 -6.87 -13.30
N LEU A 100 5.92 -6.64 -14.37
CA LEU A 100 5.53 -5.79 -15.49
C LEU A 100 4.25 -6.30 -16.16
N VAL A 101 4.19 -7.59 -16.51
CA VAL A 101 3.02 -8.17 -17.17
C VAL A 101 1.81 -8.18 -16.25
N VAL A 102 1.95 -8.72 -15.03
CA VAL A 102 0.84 -8.83 -14.07
C VAL A 102 0.31 -7.46 -13.66
N GLY A 103 1.20 -6.51 -13.37
CA GLY A 103 0.81 -5.16 -13.01
C GLY A 103 0.16 -4.42 -14.17
N THR A 104 0.70 -4.51 -15.39
CA THR A 104 0.07 -3.86 -16.55
C THR A 104 -1.34 -4.39 -16.76
N LEU A 105 -1.53 -5.71 -16.67
CA LEU A 105 -2.85 -6.34 -16.76
C LEU A 105 -3.79 -5.88 -15.63
N ALA A 106 -3.29 -5.74 -14.40
CA ALA A 106 -4.06 -5.22 -13.27
C ALA A 106 -4.42 -3.73 -13.43
N PHE A 107 -3.57 -2.93 -14.07
CA PHE A 107 -3.79 -1.51 -14.32
C PHE A 107 -4.74 -1.23 -15.48
N VAL A 108 -4.92 -2.14 -16.45
CA VAL A 108 -5.81 -1.92 -17.61
C VAL A 108 -7.25 -1.60 -17.17
N PRO A 109 -7.92 -2.41 -16.32
CA PRO A 109 -9.27 -2.06 -15.87
C PRO A 109 -9.31 -0.77 -15.04
N ALA A 110 -8.27 -0.50 -14.25
CA ALA A 110 -8.14 0.76 -13.53
C ALA A 110 -8.11 1.96 -14.49
N ALA A 111 -7.31 1.89 -15.55
CA ALA A 111 -7.19 2.93 -16.58
C ALA A 111 -8.51 3.17 -17.33
N LEU A 112 -9.28 2.09 -17.60
CA LEU A 112 -10.61 2.19 -18.20
C LEU A 112 -11.62 2.84 -17.24
N LEU A 113 -11.58 2.51 -15.95
CA LEU A 113 -12.50 3.04 -14.95
C LEU A 113 -12.19 4.49 -14.59
N PHE A 114 -10.92 4.88 -14.54
CA PHE A 114 -10.47 6.13 -13.91
C PHE A 114 -11.17 7.41 -14.41
N PRO A 115 -11.35 7.65 -15.73
CA PRO A 115 -11.95 8.89 -16.22
C PRO A 115 -13.45 9.06 -15.92
N TRP A 116 -14.13 7.98 -15.53
CA TRP A 116 -15.55 7.99 -15.17
C TRP A 116 -15.78 7.74 -13.68
N PHE A 117 -15.00 6.84 -13.09
CA PHE A 117 -15.15 6.32 -11.74
C PHE A 117 -13.78 6.18 -11.06
N ALA A 118 -13.13 7.30 -10.76
CA ALA A 118 -11.82 7.31 -10.09
C ALA A 118 -11.79 6.46 -8.81
N LEU A 119 -12.87 6.52 -8.00
CA LEU A 119 -12.98 5.69 -6.80
C LEU A 119 -13.03 4.19 -7.13
N ALA A 120 -13.80 3.78 -8.15
CA ALA A 120 -13.86 2.37 -8.57
C ALA A 120 -12.50 1.89 -9.09
N SER A 121 -11.74 2.75 -9.80
CA SER A 121 -10.36 2.46 -10.19
C SER A 121 -9.46 2.21 -8.97
N VAL A 122 -9.57 3.03 -7.92
CA VAL A 122 -8.78 2.86 -6.70
C VAL A 122 -9.16 1.59 -5.96
N LEU A 123 -10.46 1.28 -5.84
CA LEU A 123 -10.95 0.04 -5.23
C LEU A 123 -10.52 -1.21 -6.00
N TRP A 124 -10.53 -1.14 -7.32
CA TRP A 124 -10.00 -2.20 -8.18
C TRP A 124 -8.50 -2.42 -7.90
N LEU A 125 -7.70 -1.36 -7.86
CA LEU A 125 -6.28 -1.47 -7.53
C LEU A 125 -6.03 -1.96 -6.10
N ALA A 126 -6.89 -1.64 -5.14
CA ALA A 126 -6.80 -2.19 -3.79
C ALA A 126 -7.06 -3.71 -3.76
N LEU A 127 -7.86 -4.23 -4.69
CA LEU A 127 -8.16 -5.66 -4.82
C LEU A 127 -7.05 -6.44 -5.52
N VAL A 128 -6.55 -5.93 -6.64
CA VAL A 128 -5.62 -6.70 -7.52
C VAL A 128 -4.22 -6.10 -7.64
N GLY A 129 -4.03 -4.83 -7.30
CA GLY A 129 -2.78 -4.10 -7.49
C GLY A 129 -1.62 -4.66 -6.67
N LEU A 130 -1.91 -5.26 -5.51
CA LEU A 130 -0.90 -5.89 -4.64
C LEU A 130 -0.21 -7.12 -5.27
N SER A 131 -0.67 -7.58 -6.43
CA SER A 131 -0.01 -8.59 -7.23
C SER A 131 1.39 -8.18 -7.73
N VAL A 132 1.65 -6.87 -7.89
CA VAL A 132 2.97 -6.35 -8.29
C VAL A 132 4.01 -6.56 -7.19
N PRO A 133 3.79 -6.09 -5.95
CA PRO A 133 4.67 -6.44 -4.82
C PRO A 133 4.85 -7.94 -4.64
N ALA A 134 3.79 -8.74 -4.78
CA ALA A 134 3.88 -10.20 -4.68
C ALA A 134 4.84 -10.80 -5.74
N ALA A 135 4.76 -10.35 -6.99
CA ALA A 135 5.67 -10.79 -8.05
C ALA A 135 7.14 -10.40 -7.77
N VAL A 136 7.37 -9.20 -7.23
CA VAL A 136 8.71 -8.66 -6.94
C VAL A 136 9.35 -9.33 -5.74
N VAL A 137 8.58 -9.60 -4.68
CA VAL A 137 9.08 -10.12 -3.40
C VAL A 137 9.14 -11.64 -3.41
N GLU A 138 8.09 -12.32 -3.87
CA GLU A 138 7.97 -13.77 -3.78
C GLU A 138 8.60 -14.50 -4.98
N GLY A 139 8.92 -13.78 -6.06
CA GLY A 139 9.52 -14.38 -7.26
C GLY A 139 8.64 -15.39 -7.97
N SER A 140 7.33 -15.33 -7.73
CA SER A 140 6.36 -16.30 -8.22
C SER A 140 6.00 -16.08 -9.71
N GLY A 141 5.38 -17.07 -10.35
CA GLY A 141 4.90 -16.95 -11.73
C GLY A 141 3.65 -16.06 -11.85
N LEU A 142 3.28 -15.65 -13.08
CA LEU A 142 2.19 -14.70 -13.36
C LEU A 142 0.90 -14.96 -12.57
N MET A 143 0.35 -16.17 -12.69
CA MET A 143 -0.91 -16.53 -12.01
C MET A 143 -0.77 -16.65 -10.50
N ALA A 144 0.39 -17.08 -10.01
CA ALA A 144 0.65 -17.18 -8.58
C ALA A 144 0.71 -15.79 -7.94
N SER A 145 1.37 -14.82 -8.58
CA SER A 145 1.43 -13.43 -8.09
C SER A 145 0.06 -12.75 -8.12
N PHE A 146 -0.74 -12.98 -9.17
CA PHE A 146 -2.10 -12.44 -9.24
C PHE A 146 -3.01 -13.03 -8.16
N ARG A 147 -3.01 -14.36 -8.01
CA ARG A 147 -3.77 -15.05 -6.96
C ARG A 147 -3.36 -14.56 -5.57
N ARG A 148 -2.06 -14.40 -5.32
CA ARG A 148 -1.54 -13.89 -4.06
C ARG A 148 -2.01 -12.48 -3.76
N GLY A 149 -1.99 -11.58 -4.74
CA GLY A 149 -2.51 -10.22 -4.59
C GLY A 149 -3.98 -10.21 -4.15
N VAL A 150 -4.81 -11.03 -4.79
CA VAL A 150 -6.24 -11.17 -4.44
C VAL A 150 -6.44 -11.82 -3.07
N GLU A 151 -5.63 -12.82 -2.72
CA GLU A 151 -5.67 -13.48 -1.41
C GLU A 151 -5.39 -12.48 -0.28
N LEU A 152 -4.32 -11.68 -0.41
CA LEU A 152 -3.96 -10.62 0.54
C LEU A 152 -5.08 -9.58 0.67
N ALA A 153 -5.61 -9.12 -0.47
CA ALA A 153 -6.69 -8.15 -0.48
C ALA A 153 -7.97 -8.72 0.18
N ARG A 154 -8.34 -9.97 -0.10
CA ARG A 154 -9.52 -10.60 0.53
C ARG A 154 -9.35 -10.81 2.04
N ALA A 155 -8.13 -11.07 2.51
CA ALA A 155 -7.85 -11.23 3.93
C ALA A 155 -8.08 -9.94 4.75
N GLY A 156 -7.97 -8.77 4.12
CA GLY A 156 -8.11 -7.46 4.79
C GLY A 156 -8.64 -6.36 3.88
N TYR A 157 -9.71 -6.62 3.12
CA TYR A 157 -10.12 -5.73 2.02
C TYR A 157 -10.48 -4.32 2.49
N LEU A 158 -11.18 -4.19 3.63
CA LEU A 158 -11.52 -2.88 4.19
C LEU A 158 -10.26 -2.06 4.53
N HIS A 159 -9.20 -2.71 5.01
CA HIS A 159 -7.94 -2.05 5.29
C HIS A 159 -7.23 -1.65 4.00
N ALA A 160 -7.16 -2.55 3.02
CA ALA A 160 -6.55 -2.29 1.73
C ALA A 160 -7.26 -1.15 0.98
N ALA A 161 -8.58 -1.27 0.81
CA ALA A 161 -9.42 -0.26 0.16
C ALA A 161 -9.37 1.08 0.91
N GLY A 162 -9.52 1.06 2.23
CA GLY A 162 -9.42 2.24 3.07
C GLY A 162 -8.08 2.96 2.91
N ALA A 163 -6.96 2.23 2.96
CA ALA A 163 -5.64 2.80 2.80
C ALA A 163 -5.40 3.37 1.40
N PHE A 164 -5.76 2.65 0.34
CA PHE A 164 -5.62 3.12 -1.04
C PHE A 164 -6.45 4.39 -1.29
N VAL A 165 -7.68 4.43 -0.78
CA VAL A 165 -8.54 5.63 -0.85
C VAL A 165 -7.93 6.77 -0.04
N THR A 166 -7.43 6.52 1.17
CA THR A 166 -6.75 7.54 1.98
C THR A 166 -5.54 8.12 1.25
N PHE A 167 -4.67 7.28 0.66
CA PHE A 167 -3.53 7.76 -0.11
C PHE A 167 -3.96 8.55 -1.35
N ALA A 168 -4.98 8.09 -2.07
CA ALA A 168 -5.52 8.80 -3.24
C ALA A 168 -6.09 10.19 -2.86
N VAL A 169 -6.86 10.26 -1.76
CA VAL A 169 -7.41 11.52 -1.25
C VAL A 169 -6.30 12.44 -0.75
N LEU A 170 -5.35 11.93 0.03
CA LEU A 170 -4.20 12.70 0.50
C LEU A 170 -3.42 13.27 -0.68
N PHE A 171 -3.13 12.46 -1.70
CA PHE A 171 -2.49 12.92 -2.93
C PHE A 171 -3.31 14.02 -3.61
N ALA A 172 -4.61 13.82 -3.83
CA ALA A 172 -5.46 14.79 -4.52
C ALA A 172 -5.54 16.12 -3.76
N LEU A 173 -5.69 16.08 -2.43
CA LEU A 173 -5.77 17.29 -1.59
C LEU A 173 -4.41 17.99 -1.52
N THR A 174 -3.35 17.27 -1.20
CA THR A 174 -2.01 17.84 -1.05
C THR A 174 -1.48 18.36 -2.38
N ARG A 175 -1.66 17.65 -3.50
CA ARG A 175 -1.27 18.16 -4.81
C ARG A 175 -2.03 19.44 -5.16
N THR A 176 -3.32 19.52 -4.85
CA THR A 176 -4.15 20.68 -5.18
C THR A 176 -3.73 21.87 -4.34
N ALA A 177 -3.55 21.69 -3.03
CA ALA A 177 -3.03 22.72 -2.14
C ALA A 177 -1.66 23.23 -2.61
N LEU A 178 -0.73 22.32 -2.94
CA LEU A 178 0.60 22.68 -3.41
C LEU A 178 0.55 23.40 -4.77
N ALA A 179 -0.27 22.94 -5.71
CA ALA A 179 -0.47 23.61 -6.99
C ALA A 179 -1.08 25.02 -6.83
N LEU A 180 -2.00 25.20 -5.88
CA LEU A 180 -2.62 26.50 -5.57
C LEU A 180 -1.62 27.47 -4.92
N VAL A 181 -0.71 26.97 -4.08
CA VAL A 181 0.34 27.79 -3.46
C VAL A 181 1.44 28.15 -4.46
N LEU A 182 1.76 27.25 -5.40
CA LEU A 182 2.82 27.45 -6.38
C LEU A 182 2.39 28.22 -7.63
N ARG A 183 1.10 28.28 -7.96
CA ARG A 183 0.64 28.96 -9.18
C ARG A 183 0.79 30.48 -9.05
N SER A 184 1.43 31.11 -10.05
CA SER A 184 1.29 32.54 -10.34
C SER A 184 0.19 32.75 -11.40
N GLN A 185 -0.19 34.00 -11.69
CA GLN A 185 -1.33 34.33 -12.57
C GLN A 185 -1.20 33.87 -14.04
N ALA A 186 -0.10 33.22 -14.45
CA ALA A 186 0.10 32.74 -15.82
C ALA A 186 -0.17 31.23 -15.98
N ASP A 187 -0.79 30.84 -17.10
CA ASP A 187 -1.17 29.44 -17.40
C ASP A 187 0.03 28.47 -17.42
N ASN A 188 1.18 28.91 -17.92
CA ASN A 188 2.41 28.10 -17.89
C ASN A 188 2.88 27.82 -16.45
N THR A 189 2.64 28.76 -15.53
CA THR A 189 2.96 28.57 -14.11
C THR A 189 2.01 27.55 -13.48
N VAL A 190 0.74 27.51 -13.87
CA VAL A 190 -0.23 26.52 -13.38
C VAL A 190 0.18 25.10 -13.78
N ARG A 191 0.55 24.87 -15.05
CA ARG A 191 1.02 23.54 -15.50
C ARG A 191 2.30 23.11 -14.78
N THR A 192 3.25 24.02 -14.60
CA THR A 192 4.50 23.75 -13.90
C THR A 192 4.28 23.46 -12.42
N ALA A 193 3.37 24.21 -11.77
CA ALA A 193 2.98 23.98 -10.38
C ALA A 193 2.35 22.60 -10.18
N ILE A 194 1.44 22.20 -11.07
CA ILE A 194 0.82 20.86 -11.04
C ILE A 194 1.89 19.77 -11.26
N PHE A 195 2.77 19.96 -12.24
CA PHE A 195 3.86 19.02 -12.52
C PHE A 195 4.77 18.81 -11.30
N LEU A 196 5.19 19.92 -10.65
CA LEU A 196 6.04 19.85 -9.47
C LEU A 196 5.31 19.22 -8.28
N ALA A 197 4.03 19.56 -8.10
CA ALA A 197 3.21 18.98 -7.05
C ALA A 197 3.02 17.47 -7.23
N ASP A 198 2.71 17.01 -8.45
CA ASP A 198 2.60 15.58 -8.75
C ASP A 198 3.95 14.86 -8.50
N THR A 199 5.05 15.46 -8.95
CA THR A 199 6.40 14.89 -8.79
C THR A 199 6.78 14.70 -7.31
N ILE A 200 6.40 15.65 -6.45
CA ILE A 200 6.72 15.63 -5.02
C ILE A 200 5.75 14.74 -4.23
N VAL A 201 4.45 14.72 -4.57
CA VAL A 201 3.44 14.07 -3.71
C VAL A 201 3.16 12.64 -4.15
N ALA A 202 3.17 12.34 -5.45
CA ALA A 202 2.81 11.02 -5.96
C ALA A 202 3.69 9.84 -5.47
N PRO A 203 4.98 10.00 -5.10
CA PRO A 203 5.74 8.88 -4.51
C PRO A 203 5.05 8.23 -3.31
N LEU A 204 4.28 9.00 -2.53
CA LEU A 204 3.52 8.48 -1.39
C LEU A 204 2.45 7.45 -1.78
N LEU A 205 1.88 7.54 -2.98
CA LEU A 205 0.90 6.57 -3.47
C LEU A 205 1.52 5.17 -3.58
N PHE A 206 2.71 5.08 -4.17
CA PHE A 206 3.39 3.81 -4.37
C PHE A 206 4.00 3.27 -3.08
N LEU A 207 4.71 4.13 -2.32
CA LEU A 207 5.30 3.73 -1.05
C LEU A 207 4.21 3.27 -0.06
N GLY A 208 3.11 4.01 0.03
CA GLY A 208 1.95 3.66 0.82
C GLY A 208 1.33 2.32 0.43
N ALA A 209 1.15 2.06 -0.87
CA ALA A 209 0.66 0.79 -1.35
C ALA A 209 1.58 -0.40 -0.99
N VAL A 210 2.91 -0.20 -0.95
CA VAL A 210 3.84 -1.24 -0.47
C VAL A 210 3.72 -1.45 1.04
N ILE A 211 3.52 -0.39 1.83
CA ILE A 211 3.27 -0.53 3.26
C ILE A 211 2.00 -1.37 3.51
N VAL A 212 0.94 -1.13 2.75
CA VAL A 212 -0.30 -1.93 2.82
C VAL A 212 -0.04 -3.40 2.46
N TYR A 213 0.82 -3.69 1.47
CA TYR A 213 1.22 -5.05 1.16
C TYR A 213 1.84 -5.75 2.39
N VAL A 214 2.78 -5.08 3.08
CA VAL A 214 3.43 -5.62 4.29
C VAL A 214 2.43 -5.85 5.41
N ASP A 215 1.52 -4.90 5.63
CA ASP A 215 0.51 -5.00 6.67
C ASP A 215 -0.43 -6.20 6.41
N LEU A 216 -0.87 -6.41 5.16
CA LEU A 216 -1.73 -7.54 4.80
C LEU A 216 -1.01 -8.89 4.84
N ASP A 217 0.26 -8.96 4.43
CA ASP A 217 1.04 -10.19 4.51
C ASP A 217 1.20 -10.65 5.97
N ALA A 218 1.51 -9.71 6.87
CA ALA A 218 1.59 -9.99 8.31
C ALA A 218 0.24 -10.41 8.91
N ARG A 219 -0.87 -9.76 8.51
CA ARG A 219 -2.22 -10.15 8.93
C ARG A 219 -2.59 -11.57 8.48
N LEU A 220 -2.24 -11.93 7.25
CA LEU A 220 -2.56 -13.23 6.70
C LEU A 220 -1.76 -14.34 7.41
N ARG A 221 -0.46 -14.13 7.65
CA ARG A 221 0.39 -15.08 8.40
C ARG A 221 -0.12 -15.31 9.82
N SER A 222 -0.37 -14.22 10.57
CA SER A 222 -0.84 -14.32 11.96
C SER A 222 -2.25 -14.94 12.11
N ARG A 223 -3.06 -14.93 11.03
CA ARG A 223 -4.34 -15.65 11.00
C ARG A 223 -4.15 -17.14 10.76
N GLY A 224 -3.21 -17.53 9.90
CA GLY A 224 -2.86 -18.92 9.65
C GLY A 224 -2.30 -19.63 10.88
N GLU A 225 -1.40 -18.97 11.61
CA GLU A 225 -0.82 -19.51 12.85
C GLU A 225 -1.90 -19.76 13.92
N ARG A 226 -2.82 -18.80 14.12
CA ARG A 226 -3.95 -18.96 15.05
C ARG A 226 -4.93 -20.05 14.65
N GLY A 227 -5.09 -20.31 13.35
CA GLY A 227 -5.91 -21.44 12.87
C GLY A 227 -5.29 -22.78 13.22
N LYS A 228 -3.98 -22.91 13.00
CA LYS A 228 -3.22 -24.13 13.32
C LYS A 228 -3.20 -24.44 14.83
N GLU A 229 -3.08 -23.42 15.67
CA GLU A 229 -3.13 -23.56 17.13
C GLU A 229 -4.51 -24.06 17.60
N ARG A 230 -5.59 -23.50 17.04
CA ARG A 230 -6.96 -23.95 17.34
C ARG A 230 -7.22 -25.39 16.90
N ASP A 231 -6.74 -25.80 15.72
CA ASP A 231 -6.91 -27.18 15.25
C ASP A 231 -6.11 -28.19 16.09
N ALA A 232 -4.98 -27.78 16.68
CA ALA A 232 -4.22 -28.60 17.62
C ALA A 232 -4.87 -28.74 19.00
N ASP A 233 -5.72 -27.77 19.38
CA ASP A 233 -6.49 -27.77 20.63
C ASP A 233 -7.86 -28.48 20.50
N VAL A 234 -8.23 -28.97 19.31
CA VAL A 234 -9.41 -29.84 19.15
C VAL A 234 -9.02 -31.26 19.52
N PRO A 235 -9.61 -31.88 20.57
CA PRO A 235 -9.38 -33.28 20.86
C PRO A 235 -9.76 -34.12 19.63
N ASP A 236 -8.87 -35.01 19.20
CA ASP A 236 -9.11 -35.87 18.04
C ASP A 236 -10.48 -36.55 18.17
N ALA A 237 -11.24 -36.61 17.07
CA ALA A 237 -12.57 -37.22 17.06
C ALA A 237 -12.58 -38.71 17.47
N HIS A 238 -11.41 -39.33 17.61
CA HIS A 238 -11.23 -40.66 18.18
C HIS A 238 -11.34 -40.71 19.72
N ASP A 239 -11.25 -39.57 20.41
CA ASP A 239 -11.41 -39.46 21.87
C ASP A 239 -12.79 -38.94 22.32
N ALA A 240 -13.63 -38.47 21.38
CA ALA A 240 -14.94 -37.86 21.69
C ALA A 240 -15.99 -38.84 22.27
N HIS A 241 -15.71 -40.15 22.25
CA HIS A 241 -16.66 -41.19 22.72
C HIS A 241 -16.18 -42.01 23.91
N ARG A 242 -15.11 -41.61 24.61
CA ARG A 242 -14.79 -42.27 25.88
C ARG A 242 -15.70 -41.70 26.98
N GLU A 243 -16.83 -42.36 27.23
CA GLU A 243 -17.61 -42.16 28.45
C GLU A 243 -16.68 -42.40 29.66
N GLY A 244 -16.32 -41.32 30.34
CA GLY A 244 -15.17 -41.31 31.23
C GLY A 244 -15.24 -40.28 32.34
N ARG A 245 -16.21 -40.50 33.24
CA ARG A 245 -16.28 -40.01 34.64
C ARG A 245 -16.65 -38.52 34.85
N PRO A 246 -17.60 -38.21 35.75
CA PRO A 246 -17.90 -36.83 36.12
C PRO A 246 -16.72 -36.20 36.86
N ASP A 247 -16.32 -34.99 36.42
CA ASP A 247 -15.31 -34.18 37.10
C ASP A 247 -15.80 -33.78 38.49
N ALA A 248 -14.95 -33.99 39.50
CA ALA A 248 -15.19 -33.51 40.85
C ALA A 248 -15.16 -31.97 40.89
N ALA A 249 -16.09 -31.39 41.65
CA ALA A 249 -16.19 -29.95 41.84
C ALA A 249 -14.86 -29.35 42.35
N ARG A 250 -14.40 -28.30 41.67
CA ARG A 250 -13.21 -27.53 42.00
C ARG A 250 -13.39 -26.88 43.38
N GLU A 251 -12.57 -27.24 44.36
CA GLU A 251 -12.54 -26.54 45.64
C GLU A 251 -11.98 -25.12 45.47
N PRO A 252 -12.59 -24.10 46.09
CA PRO A 252 -12.06 -22.74 46.08
C PRO A 252 -10.79 -22.66 46.92
N GLY A 253 -9.69 -22.22 46.30
CA GLY A 253 -8.40 -22.01 46.97
C GLY A 253 -8.46 -20.91 48.05
N PRO A 254 -7.57 -20.97 49.06
CA PRO A 254 -7.63 -20.10 50.21
C PRO A 254 -7.23 -18.67 49.86
N VAL A 255 -7.97 -17.72 50.42
CA VAL A 255 -7.68 -16.29 50.42
C VAL A 255 -6.52 -16.03 51.37
N ALA A 256 -5.46 -15.40 50.86
CA ALA A 256 -4.44 -14.70 51.64
C ALA A 256 -4.10 -13.38 50.92
#